data_AF-A0A812FR14-F1
#
_entry.id   AF-A0A812FR14-F1
#
_cell.length_a   1.000
_cell.length_b   1.000
_cell.length_c   1.000
_cell.angle_alpha   90.00
_cell.angle_beta   90.00
_cell.angle_gamma   90.00
#
_symmetry.space_group_name_H-M   'P 1'
#
loop_
_entity.id
_entity.type
_entity.pdbx_description
1 polymer ?
#
loop_
_entity_poly.entity_id
_entity_poly.type
_entity_poly.pdbx_seq_one_letter_code
_entity_poly.pdbx_strand_id
1 'polypeptide(L)'
;MKRPTSTRVRGAGYSPLIESTSTTSDKLSTASRHSNTSNQSSSQNSAPASYSSSVHDYQSQAEAEFECRIKIHAPKDDLNTLRPGVFSLAKTPKEPLIKRWGKLEKTQPSPCTVLSAECFEAEDKTLLHELFQDVGLQQKYTVTPKTLGSEYTNAEFIPFIPAVETKGLLGWAAQGFYYYFHDGKLMHEMAILGNDKFSWQMTTSNAHGITEILASSKTFNTVLVPVAIEGKKAAPQHIFYRKEKLTNVELAEINPTWLEQNATLIDIAALKAIVKQSLLPRENTATQSNNETSKAKTHKVSTNDDGTPELWTDIAPQYGLSAKALLKLNPSYESDPIALKVSDVLNVSAAQQPQKATNAEQTCPQETFAVGQAYPLGDVWGKYAKRDVWGEYSDLSQPSSVINIFNHAGLSQNTPVLNVQKIESRVLRVAVSFVDDDIQLTHITSLSSV
;
A
#
# COMPACT_ATOMS: atom_id res chain seq x y z
N MET A 1 48.89 -2.87 19.16
CA MET A 1 48.00 -3.47 18.15
C MET A 1 46.63 -3.71 18.78
N LYS A 2 45.62 -2.90 18.42
CA LYS A 2 44.24 -2.98 18.91
C LYS A 2 43.32 -3.11 17.68
N ARG A 3 42.43 -4.10 17.70
CA ARG A 3 41.35 -4.28 16.70
C ARG A 3 40.25 -3.24 16.94
N PRO A 4 39.61 -2.69 15.90
CA PRO A 4 38.42 -1.86 16.08
C PRO A 4 37.15 -2.70 16.19
N THR A 5 36.29 -2.25 17.10
CA THR A 5 35.01 -2.80 17.51
C THR A 5 33.90 -2.42 16.51
N SER A 6 33.05 -3.38 16.18
CA SER A 6 31.84 -3.21 15.37
C SER A 6 30.71 -2.62 16.21
N THR A 7 30.20 -1.45 15.83
CA THR A 7 29.00 -0.84 16.44
C THR A 7 27.82 -0.95 15.47
N ARG A 8 26.77 -1.62 15.96
CA ARG A 8 25.47 -1.88 15.32
C ARG A 8 24.65 -0.57 15.27
N VAL A 9 24.26 -0.11 14.08
CA VAL A 9 23.33 1.03 13.93
C VAL A 9 21.89 0.52 13.86
N ARG A 10 21.06 0.98 14.79
CA ARG A 10 19.60 0.79 14.83
C ARG A 10 18.97 2.06 14.25
N GLY A 11 17.94 1.89 13.42
CA GLY A 11 17.33 2.93 12.58
C GLY A 11 16.78 4.13 13.34
N ALA A 12 16.94 5.30 12.72
CA ALA A 12 16.28 6.54 13.09
C ALA A 12 15.18 6.83 12.06
N GLY A 13 13.97 7.08 12.57
CA GLY A 13 12.84 7.59 11.80
C GLY A 13 13.11 9.01 11.33
N TYR A 14 12.59 9.35 10.16
CA TYR A 14 12.65 10.69 9.59
C TYR A 14 11.33 11.42 9.83
N SER A 15 11.40 12.50 10.60
CA SER A 15 10.48 13.65 10.54
C SER A 15 10.98 14.62 9.48
N PRO A 16 10.14 15.20 8.61
CA PRO A 16 10.59 16.20 7.66
C PRO A 16 10.63 17.60 8.31
N LEU A 17 11.81 18.22 8.26
CA LEU A 17 12.03 19.64 8.53
C LEU A 17 11.72 20.44 7.25
N ILE A 18 10.94 21.51 7.42
CA ILE A 18 10.63 22.51 6.40
C ILE A 18 11.77 23.52 6.42
N GLU A 19 12.50 23.65 5.31
CA GLU A 19 13.40 24.77 5.07
C GLU A 19 12.86 25.64 3.93
N SER A 20 12.47 26.84 4.31
CA SER A 20 12.11 27.96 3.43
C SER A 20 13.39 28.57 2.84
N THR A 21 13.52 28.54 1.51
CA THR A 21 14.53 29.32 0.79
C THR A 21 13.86 30.38 -0.07
N SER A 22 14.04 31.63 0.34
CA SER A 22 13.69 32.84 -0.39
C SER A 22 14.78 33.16 -1.41
N THR A 23 14.38 33.32 -2.68
CA THR A 23 15.25 33.64 -3.81
C THR A 23 15.56 35.14 -3.86
N THR A 24 16.84 35.47 -3.84
CA THR A 24 17.37 36.83 -4.00
C THR A 24 17.56 37.12 -5.50
N SER A 25 17.07 38.28 -5.96
CA SER A 25 17.37 38.83 -7.28
C SER A 25 18.17 40.12 -7.15
N ASP A 26 19.39 40.10 -7.70
CA ASP A 26 20.27 41.26 -7.82
C ASP A 26 19.74 42.28 -8.85
N LYS A 27 19.73 43.56 -8.49
CA LYS A 27 19.91 44.69 -9.42
C LYS A 27 20.59 45.87 -8.72
N LEU A 28 21.76 46.24 -9.25
CA LEU A 28 22.48 47.49 -8.99
C LEU A 28 21.63 48.72 -9.38
N SER A 29 21.70 49.80 -8.59
CA SER A 29 22.36 51.05 -9.03
C SER A 29 22.18 52.23 -8.05
N THR A 30 23.31 52.89 -7.80
CA THR A 30 23.55 54.33 -7.59
C THR A 30 23.08 55.05 -6.30
N ALA A 31 24.10 55.62 -5.66
CA ALA A 31 24.08 56.56 -4.55
C ALA A 31 23.58 57.96 -4.93
N SER A 32 23.07 58.72 -3.96
CA SER A 32 23.77 59.88 -3.35
C SER A 32 22.82 60.77 -2.53
N ARG A 33 23.23 61.02 -1.28
CA ARG A 33 23.15 62.28 -0.49
C ARG A 33 21.86 63.13 -0.53
N HIS A 34 21.26 63.36 0.64
CA HIS A 34 21.38 64.64 1.35
C HIS A 34 20.79 64.59 2.77
N SER A 35 21.25 65.57 3.54
CA SER A 35 21.40 65.65 4.99
C SER A 35 20.41 66.61 5.65
N ASN A 36 20.40 66.58 6.99
CA ASN A 36 19.88 67.57 7.95
C ASN A 36 18.35 67.51 8.17
N THR A 37 17.80 67.67 9.37
CA THR A 37 18.32 68.30 10.59
C THR A 37 17.57 67.78 11.82
N SER A 38 18.28 67.79 12.94
CA SER A 38 17.87 67.62 14.33
C SER A 38 16.62 68.41 14.76
N ASN A 39 15.84 67.80 15.67
CA ASN A 39 15.52 68.43 16.95
C ASN A 39 15.21 67.38 18.02
N GLN A 40 16.01 67.41 19.08
CA GLN A 40 15.74 66.76 20.36
C GLN A 40 14.84 67.67 21.19
N SER A 41 13.82 67.11 21.83
CA SER A 41 13.33 67.58 23.12
C SER A 41 12.70 66.41 23.88
N SER A 42 13.33 66.07 25.00
CA SER A 42 12.93 65.09 25.99
C SER A 42 11.86 65.62 26.94
N SER A 43 10.83 64.82 27.25
CA SER A 43 10.24 64.73 28.60
C SER A 43 9.14 63.67 28.71
N GLN A 44 9.47 62.63 29.48
CA GLN A 44 8.69 61.91 30.51
C GLN A 44 7.21 61.49 30.28
N ASN A 45 7.05 60.16 30.27
CA ASN A 45 6.05 59.34 30.98
C ASN A 45 4.65 59.90 31.26
N SER A 46 3.66 59.30 30.61
CA SER A 46 2.31 59.10 31.16
C SER A 46 1.72 57.80 30.59
N ALA A 47 1.01 57.06 31.45
CA ALA A 47 0.54 55.67 31.33
C ALA A 47 -0.30 55.33 30.08
N PRO A 48 -0.41 54.04 29.69
CA PRO A 48 -1.13 53.63 28.49
C PRO A 48 -2.64 53.73 28.67
N ALA A 49 -3.30 54.52 27.83
CA ALA A 49 -4.74 54.47 27.69
C ALA A 49 -5.13 53.14 27.04
N SER A 50 -5.75 52.28 27.84
CA SER A 50 -6.41 51.05 27.39
C SER A 50 -7.58 51.41 26.50
N TYR A 51 -7.38 51.37 25.18
CA TYR A 51 -8.49 51.27 24.23
C TYR A 51 -8.86 49.80 24.07
N SER A 52 -9.74 49.36 24.96
CA SER A 52 -10.68 48.27 24.69
C SER A 52 -11.49 48.67 23.44
N SER A 53 -11.05 48.23 22.27
CA SER A 53 -11.93 48.11 21.11
C SER A 53 -12.34 46.65 21.01
N SER A 54 -13.37 46.34 21.78
CA SER A 54 -14.28 45.23 21.54
C SER A 54 -14.92 45.42 20.16
N VAL A 55 -14.20 45.02 19.12
CA VAL A 55 -14.84 44.65 17.86
C VAL A 55 -15.42 43.28 18.15
N HIS A 56 -16.69 43.26 18.54
CA HIS A 56 -17.46 42.04 18.43
C HIS A 56 -17.43 41.63 16.95
N ASP A 57 -16.59 40.64 16.65
CA ASP A 57 -16.77 39.78 15.49
C ASP A 57 -18.13 39.11 15.64
N TYR A 58 -19.18 39.79 15.22
CA TYR A 58 -20.39 39.13 14.74
C TYR A 58 -20.10 38.59 13.33
N GLN A 59 -19.09 37.72 13.21
CA GLN A 59 -19.24 36.63 12.27
C GLN A 59 -20.30 35.74 12.89
N SER A 60 -21.53 35.87 12.38
CA SER A 60 -22.52 34.80 12.41
C SER A 60 -21.75 33.50 12.17
N GLN A 61 -21.60 32.71 13.23
CA GLN A 61 -21.13 31.35 13.14
C GLN A 61 -22.32 30.58 12.57
N ALA A 62 -22.58 30.77 11.27
CA ALA A 62 -23.63 30.07 10.57
C ALA A 62 -23.41 28.58 10.85
N GLU A 63 -24.41 27.92 11.40
CA GLU A 63 -24.36 26.49 11.61
C GLU A 63 -24.64 25.81 10.26
N ALA A 64 -23.92 24.72 9.99
CA ALA A 64 -24.15 23.98 8.75
C ALA A 64 -25.50 23.26 8.83
N GLU A 65 -26.46 23.66 7.99
CA GLU A 65 -27.78 23.03 7.89
C GLU A 65 -27.79 21.83 6.93
N PHE A 66 -26.76 21.71 6.10
CA PHE A 66 -26.65 20.68 5.07
C PHE A 66 -25.35 19.89 5.22
N GLU A 67 -25.32 18.71 4.61
CA GLU A 67 -24.12 17.90 4.48
C GLU A 67 -24.05 17.23 3.10
N CYS A 68 -22.81 17.01 2.66
CA CYS A 68 -22.49 16.12 1.56
C CYS A 68 -21.85 14.86 2.12
N ARG A 69 -22.36 13.68 1.77
CA ARG A 69 -21.78 12.40 2.19
C ARG A 69 -21.17 11.63 1.03
N ILE A 70 -19.95 11.14 1.22
CA ILE A 70 -19.24 10.24 0.31
C ILE A 70 -19.07 8.90 1.00
N LYS A 71 -19.52 7.83 0.36
CA LYS A 71 -19.32 6.46 0.84
C LYS A 71 -18.21 5.78 0.05
N ILE A 72 -17.23 5.24 0.75
CA ILE A 72 -16.14 4.43 0.18
C ILE A 72 -16.33 2.99 0.67
N HIS A 73 -16.38 2.03 -0.24
CA HIS A 73 -16.45 0.59 0.05
C HIS A 73 -15.11 0.02 0.53
N ALA A 74 -14.59 0.59 1.61
CA ALA A 74 -13.43 0.08 2.33
C ALA A 74 -13.53 0.44 3.82
N PRO A 75 -13.01 -0.42 4.72
CA PRO A 75 -12.86 -0.09 6.12
C PRO A 75 -12.01 1.16 6.35
N LYS A 76 -12.29 1.87 7.45
CA LYS A 76 -11.61 3.13 7.81
C LYS A 76 -10.09 2.97 7.93
N ASP A 77 -9.66 1.83 8.47
CA ASP A 77 -8.24 1.55 8.74
C ASP A 77 -7.47 1.23 7.45
N ASP A 78 -8.17 0.77 6.41
CA ASP A 78 -7.58 0.46 5.11
C ASP A 78 -7.29 1.73 4.29
N LEU A 79 -7.99 2.83 4.54
CA LEU A 79 -7.92 4.04 3.70
C LEU A 79 -6.51 4.65 3.62
N ASN A 80 -5.70 4.51 4.67
CA ASN A 80 -4.31 4.99 4.66
C ASN A 80 -3.43 4.19 3.68
N THR A 81 -3.70 2.89 3.56
CA THR A 81 -2.98 1.99 2.68
C THR A 81 -3.52 2.08 1.24
N LEU A 82 -4.84 2.11 1.09
CA LEU A 82 -5.52 2.21 -0.21
C LEU A 82 -5.33 3.56 -0.88
N ARG A 83 -5.11 4.63 -0.10
CA ARG A 83 -4.91 6.01 -0.58
C ARG A 83 -5.98 6.41 -1.61
N PRO A 84 -7.27 6.49 -1.23
CA PRO A 84 -8.39 6.79 -2.14
C PRO A 84 -8.40 8.23 -2.66
N GLY A 85 -7.29 8.96 -2.57
CA GLY A 85 -7.22 10.36 -2.98
C GLY A 85 -7.80 11.36 -1.97
N VAL A 86 -8.10 12.54 -2.50
CA VAL A 86 -8.65 13.69 -1.81
C VAL A 86 -9.94 14.13 -2.50
N PHE A 87 -10.91 14.55 -1.69
CA PHE A 87 -12.18 15.08 -2.16
C PHE A 87 -12.32 16.55 -1.77
N SER A 88 -13.01 17.34 -2.60
CA SER A 88 -13.41 18.70 -2.25
C SER A 88 -14.68 19.12 -2.97
N LEU A 89 -15.43 20.05 -2.40
CA LEU A 89 -16.57 20.69 -3.07
C LEU A 89 -16.12 22.06 -3.57
N ALA A 90 -16.15 22.26 -4.89
CA ALA A 90 -15.70 23.49 -5.53
C ALA A 90 -16.46 24.72 -5.01
N LYS A 91 -15.77 25.87 -5.04
CA LYS A 91 -16.35 27.17 -4.68
C LYS A 91 -17.57 27.49 -5.58
N THR A 92 -18.63 27.99 -4.97
CA THR A 92 -19.80 28.56 -5.65
C THR A 92 -19.89 30.07 -5.37
N PRO A 93 -20.85 30.80 -5.95
CA PRO A 93 -21.11 32.18 -5.56
C PRO A 93 -21.56 32.32 -4.10
N LYS A 94 -22.19 31.28 -3.52
CA LYS A 94 -22.76 31.32 -2.17
C LYS A 94 -21.85 30.73 -1.10
N GLU A 95 -20.96 29.83 -1.46
CA GLU A 95 -20.09 29.13 -0.52
C GLU A 95 -18.63 29.05 -0.98
N PRO A 96 -17.68 29.09 -0.02
CA PRO A 96 -16.28 28.84 -0.30
C PRO A 96 -16.02 27.38 -0.69
N LEU A 97 -14.81 27.11 -1.19
CA LEU A 97 -14.29 25.77 -1.43
C LEU A 97 -14.26 24.97 -0.12
N ILE A 98 -14.87 23.79 -0.07
CA ILE A 98 -14.88 22.91 1.09
C ILE A 98 -13.92 21.75 0.86
N LYS A 99 -12.87 21.65 1.68
CA LYS A 99 -11.88 20.54 1.65
C LYS A 99 -11.92 19.64 2.89
N ARG A 100 -12.64 20.05 3.94
CA ARG A 100 -12.67 19.34 5.22
C ARG A 100 -13.75 18.26 5.19
N TRP A 101 -13.33 17.03 5.46
CA TRP A 101 -14.21 15.87 5.57
C TRP A 101 -14.04 15.22 6.94
N GLY A 102 -15.14 15.05 7.66
CA GLY A 102 -15.22 14.21 8.85
C GLY A 102 -15.47 12.75 8.47
N LYS A 103 -15.04 11.80 9.30
CA LYS A 103 -15.43 10.38 9.18
C LYS A 103 -16.56 10.11 10.18
N LEU A 104 -17.66 9.51 9.73
CA LEU A 104 -18.83 9.29 10.58
C LEU A 104 -18.73 8.04 11.47
N GLU A 105 -17.84 7.09 11.16
CA GLU A 105 -17.66 5.85 11.93
C GLU A 105 -16.99 6.13 13.28
N LYS A 106 -17.70 5.81 14.37
CA LYS A 106 -17.25 6.09 15.74
C LYS A 106 -16.79 4.87 16.54
N THR A 107 -17.33 3.66 16.35
CA THR A 107 -17.10 2.57 17.33
C THR A 107 -17.09 1.12 16.81
N GLN A 108 -17.62 0.79 15.63
CA GLN A 108 -17.62 -0.60 15.11
C GLN A 108 -16.90 -0.72 13.77
N PRO A 109 -16.22 -1.87 13.52
CA PRO A 109 -15.63 -2.14 12.21
C PRO A 109 -16.74 -2.21 11.16
N SER A 110 -16.71 -1.27 10.22
CA SER A 110 -17.62 -1.22 9.08
C SER A 110 -16.87 -1.63 7.81
N PRO A 111 -17.50 -2.39 6.90
CA PRO A 111 -16.94 -2.67 5.58
C PRO A 111 -16.81 -1.42 4.69
N CYS A 112 -17.44 -0.31 5.08
CA CYS A 112 -17.43 0.95 4.35
C CYS A 112 -17.06 2.11 5.28
N THR A 113 -16.51 3.18 4.69
CA THR A 113 -16.26 4.46 5.35
C THR A 113 -17.13 5.54 4.73
N VAL A 114 -17.78 6.36 5.55
CA VAL A 114 -18.58 7.50 5.14
C VAL A 114 -17.87 8.77 5.57
N LEU A 115 -17.47 9.55 4.57
CA LEU A 115 -16.97 10.90 4.72
C LEU A 115 -18.16 11.86 4.69
N SER A 116 -18.19 12.85 5.57
CA SER A 116 -19.20 13.92 5.58
C SER A 116 -18.52 15.29 5.58
N ALA A 117 -19.03 16.20 4.75
CA ALA A 117 -18.64 17.61 4.71
C ALA A 117 -19.85 18.48 5.03
N GLU A 118 -19.68 19.37 6.01
CA GLU A 118 -20.63 20.41 6.38
C GLU A 118 -20.81 21.41 5.23
N CYS A 119 -22.06 21.71 4.87
CA CYS A 119 -22.46 22.64 3.83
C CYS A 119 -23.50 23.64 4.39
N PHE A 120 -23.56 24.84 3.82
CA PHE A 120 -24.41 25.95 4.30
C PHE A 120 -25.59 26.25 3.37
N GLU A 121 -25.60 25.67 2.18
CA GLU A 121 -26.57 25.88 1.11
C GLU A 121 -26.93 24.54 0.44
N ALA A 122 -28.22 24.31 0.25
CA ALA A 122 -28.75 23.25 -0.61
C ALA A 122 -28.73 23.68 -2.09
N GLU A 123 -27.54 23.75 -2.66
CA GLU A 123 -27.32 24.05 -4.07
C GLU A 123 -26.46 22.97 -4.73
N ASP A 124 -26.50 22.92 -6.06
CA ASP A 124 -25.59 22.06 -6.82
C ASP A 124 -24.15 22.52 -6.65
N LYS A 125 -23.30 21.58 -6.25
CA LYS A 125 -21.85 21.77 -6.08
C LYS A 125 -21.11 20.80 -6.98
N THR A 126 -19.92 21.22 -7.42
CA THR A 126 -18.99 20.32 -8.12
C THR A 126 -18.13 19.59 -7.10
N LEU A 127 -18.37 18.30 -6.89
CA LEU A 127 -17.47 17.40 -6.19
C LEU A 127 -16.26 17.10 -7.08
N LEU A 128 -15.07 17.43 -6.57
CA LEU A 128 -13.78 17.16 -7.17
C LEU A 128 -13.13 15.98 -6.45
N HIS A 129 -12.68 15.00 -7.22
CA HIS A 129 -11.84 13.90 -6.74
C HIS A 129 -10.48 13.91 -7.43
N GLU A 130 -9.40 13.92 -6.65
CA GLU A 130 -8.03 13.83 -7.14
C GLU A 130 -7.26 12.76 -6.37
N LEU A 131 -6.31 12.07 -7.00
CA LEU A 131 -5.47 11.09 -6.28
C LEU A 131 -4.56 11.73 -5.22
N PHE A 132 -4.19 12.99 -5.44
CA PHE A 132 -3.49 13.86 -4.50
C PHE A 132 -3.76 15.31 -4.94
N GLN A 133 -3.46 16.27 -4.07
CA GLN A 133 -3.77 17.67 -4.34
C GLN A 133 -2.98 18.21 -5.54
N ASP A 134 -3.67 19.01 -6.37
CA ASP A 134 -3.12 19.92 -7.38
C ASP A 134 -2.40 19.24 -8.56
N VAL A 135 -2.92 18.10 -9.01
CA VAL A 135 -2.31 17.25 -10.07
C VAL A 135 -2.87 17.58 -11.45
N GLY A 136 -4.02 18.24 -11.50
CA GLY A 136 -4.71 18.53 -12.76
C GLY A 136 -5.44 17.33 -13.39
N LEU A 137 -5.47 16.18 -12.72
CA LEU A 137 -6.17 14.96 -13.17
C LEU A 137 -7.51 14.74 -12.43
N GLN A 138 -8.18 15.85 -12.08
CA GLN A 138 -9.40 15.84 -11.28
C GLN A 138 -10.59 15.23 -12.02
N GLN A 139 -11.31 14.33 -11.34
CA GLN A 139 -12.65 13.90 -11.74
C GLN A 139 -13.67 14.86 -11.13
N LYS A 140 -14.74 15.16 -11.88
CA LYS A 140 -15.76 16.13 -11.49
C LYS A 140 -17.13 15.48 -11.51
N TYR A 141 -17.90 15.70 -10.45
CA TYR A 141 -19.25 15.18 -10.28
C TYR A 141 -20.16 16.29 -9.76
N THR A 142 -21.41 16.35 -10.23
CA THR A 142 -22.41 17.26 -9.65
C THR A 142 -23.10 16.56 -8.49
N VAL A 143 -23.14 17.21 -7.33
CA VAL A 143 -23.82 16.73 -6.11
C VAL A 143 -24.62 17.86 -5.48
N THR A 144 -25.71 17.53 -4.80
CA THR A 144 -26.56 18.49 -4.09
C THR A 144 -26.61 18.11 -2.61
N PRO A 145 -25.93 18.85 -1.70
CA PRO A 145 -25.99 18.59 -0.27
C PRO A 145 -27.43 18.46 0.24
N LYS A 146 -27.63 17.56 1.20
CA LYS A 146 -28.94 17.30 1.81
C LYS A 146 -28.94 17.78 3.25
N THR A 147 -30.12 17.94 3.83
CA THR A 147 -30.27 18.34 5.23
C THR A 147 -29.42 17.45 6.13
N LEU A 148 -28.75 18.08 7.09
CA LEU A 148 -27.92 17.39 8.07
C LEU A 148 -28.71 16.26 8.76
N GLY A 149 -28.14 15.06 8.81
CA GLY A 149 -28.78 13.89 9.41
C GLY A 149 -29.71 13.10 8.49
N SER A 150 -29.89 13.50 7.23
CA SER A 150 -30.73 12.77 6.25
C SER A 150 -30.21 11.39 5.85
N GLU A 151 -28.94 11.09 6.15
CA GLU A 151 -28.24 9.86 5.77
C GLU A 151 -28.11 9.60 4.27
N TYR A 152 -28.48 10.58 3.45
CA TYR A 152 -28.36 10.48 2.00
C TYR A 152 -26.88 10.43 1.58
N THR A 153 -26.55 9.48 0.72
CA THR A 153 -25.21 9.34 0.14
C THR A 153 -25.16 10.02 -1.22
N ASN A 154 -24.47 11.16 -1.29
CA ASN A 154 -24.32 11.93 -2.53
C ASN A 154 -23.42 11.24 -3.55
N ALA A 155 -22.35 10.59 -3.09
CA ALA A 155 -21.44 9.89 -3.96
C ALA A 155 -20.94 8.59 -3.30
N GLU A 156 -20.82 7.53 -4.10
CA GLU A 156 -20.36 6.22 -3.68
C GLU A 156 -19.18 5.78 -4.56
N PHE A 157 -18.10 5.30 -3.96
CA PHE A 157 -16.87 4.87 -4.62
C PHE A 157 -16.41 3.51 -4.07
N ILE A 158 -15.70 2.75 -4.90
CA ILE A 158 -15.11 1.46 -4.50
C ILE A 158 -13.65 1.37 -4.96
N PRO A 159 -12.71 1.06 -4.05
CA PRO A 159 -11.34 0.77 -4.42
C PRO A 159 -11.17 -0.69 -4.85
N PHE A 160 -10.25 -0.95 -5.77
CA PHE A 160 -9.77 -2.30 -6.07
C PHE A 160 -8.28 -2.28 -6.46
N ILE A 161 -7.63 -3.43 -6.34
CA ILE A 161 -6.24 -3.63 -6.76
C ILE A 161 -6.23 -4.44 -8.07
N PRO A 162 -5.67 -3.91 -9.18
CA PRO A 162 -5.57 -4.68 -10.42
C PRO A 162 -4.49 -5.76 -10.30
N ALA A 163 -4.84 -6.96 -10.75
CA ALA A 163 -3.95 -8.11 -10.85
C ALA A 163 -4.04 -8.73 -12.24
N VAL A 164 -3.04 -9.52 -12.59
CA VAL A 164 -2.97 -10.25 -13.86
C VAL A 164 -2.83 -11.74 -13.60
N GLU A 165 -3.46 -12.53 -14.44
CA GLU A 165 -3.37 -13.99 -14.38
C GLU A 165 -2.22 -14.48 -15.26
N THR A 166 -1.44 -15.43 -14.76
CA THR A 166 -0.45 -16.15 -15.56
C THR A 166 -0.34 -17.60 -15.10
N LYS A 167 -0.49 -18.54 -16.05
CA LYS A 167 -0.44 -20.00 -15.81
C LYS A 167 -1.36 -20.48 -14.68
N GLY A 168 -2.57 -19.94 -14.61
CA GLY A 168 -3.55 -20.32 -13.60
C GLY A 168 -3.28 -19.78 -12.20
N LEU A 169 -2.35 -18.84 -12.03
CA LEU A 169 -2.17 -18.09 -10.78
C LEU A 169 -2.38 -16.59 -11.00
N LEU A 170 -2.86 -15.91 -9.97
CA LEU A 170 -3.01 -14.46 -9.95
C LEU A 170 -1.76 -13.81 -9.33
N GLY A 171 -1.31 -12.71 -9.94
CA GLY A 171 -0.13 -11.97 -9.48
C GLY A 171 -0.24 -10.48 -9.76
N TRP A 172 0.63 -9.70 -9.12
CA TRP A 172 0.75 -8.28 -9.43
C TRP A 172 1.61 -8.09 -10.68
N ALA A 173 1.12 -7.34 -11.66
CA ALA A 173 1.97 -6.94 -12.77
C ALA A 173 3.10 -6.04 -12.24
N ALA A 174 4.33 -6.41 -12.57
CA ALA A 174 5.54 -5.67 -12.20
C ALA A 174 6.13 -4.90 -13.38
N GLN A 175 5.51 -4.97 -14.57
CA GLN A 175 5.90 -4.25 -15.77
C GLN A 175 4.68 -3.88 -16.60
N GLY A 176 4.78 -2.80 -17.37
CA GLY A 176 3.78 -2.34 -18.33
C GLY A 176 2.91 -1.21 -17.80
N PHE A 177 1.68 -1.16 -18.30
CA PHE A 177 0.76 -0.05 -18.11
C PHE A 177 -0.65 -0.56 -17.84
N TYR A 178 -1.36 0.12 -16.93
CA TYR A 178 -2.80 0.04 -16.83
C TYR A 178 -3.43 1.31 -17.42
N TYR A 179 -4.54 1.14 -18.13
CA TYR A 179 -5.34 2.22 -18.70
C TYR A 179 -6.75 2.13 -18.14
N TYR A 180 -7.18 3.16 -17.42
CA TYR A 180 -8.53 3.23 -16.88
C TYR A 180 -9.41 4.13 -17.74
N PHE A 181 -10.52 3.57 -18.21
CA PHE A 181 -11.50 4.23 -19.05
C PHE A 181 -12.82 4.40 -18.30
N HIS A 182 -13.44 5.57 -18.46
CA HIS A 182 -14.77 5.87 -17.96
C HIS A 182 -15.61 6.41 -19.11
N ASP A 183 -16.78 5.79 -19.37
CA ASP A 183 -17.66 6.17 -20.47
C ASP A 183 -16.93 6.24 -21.83
N GLY A 184 -16.11 5.22 -22.10
CA GLY A 184 -15.33 5.10 -23.33
C GLY A 184 -14.10 6.01 -23.44
N LYS A 185 -13.84 6.87 -22.45
CA LYS A 185 -12.74 7.86 -22.51
C LYS A 185 -11.60 7.48 -21.56
N LEU A 186 -10.36 7.60 -22.04
CA LEU A 186 -9.18 7.39 -21.21
C LEU A 186 -9.12 8.46 -20.12
N MET A 187 -9.21 8.03 -18.87
CA MET A 187 -9.10 8.89 -17.70
C MET A 187 -7.67 8.93 -17.17
N HIS A 188 -7.02 7.77 -17.09
CA HIS A 188 -5.74 7.60 -16.42
C HIS A 188 -4.89 6.53 -17.13
N GLU A 189 -3.63 6.84 -17.41
CA GLU A 189 -2.58 5.86 -17.70
C GLU A 189 -1.68 5.74 -16.48
N MET A 190 -1.48 4.51 -16.03
CA MET A 190 -0.72 4.16 -14.83
C MET A 190 0.48 3.32 -15.27
N ALA A 191 1.67 3.92 -15.25
CA ALA A 191 2.94 3.29 -15.61
C ALA A 191 3.48 2.49 -14.41
N ILE A 192 3.64 1.17 -14.58
CA ILE A 192 4.18 0.29 -13.54
C ILE A 192 5.71 0.50 -13.45
N LEU A 193 6.22 0.62 -12.23
CA LEU A 193 7.61 1.04 -11.98
C LEU A 193 8.69 0.07 -12.49
N GLY A 194 8.40 -1.22 -12.69
CA GLY A 194 9.44 -2.20 -13.00
C GLY A 194 10.17 -2.72 -11.75
N ASN A 195 11.20 -3.53 -11.99
CA ASN A 195 12.17 -3.97 -10.97
C ASN A 195 11.51 -4.61 -9.74
N ASP A 196 10.61 -5.57 -9.98
CA ASP A 196 9.84 -6.32 -8.98
C ASP A 196 8.94 -5.46 -8.08
N LYS A 197 8.64 -4.22 -8.50
CA LYS A 197 7.65 -3.34 -7.89
C LYS A 197 6.38 -3.35 -8.74
N PHE A 198 5.25 -3.55 -8.09
CA PHE A 198 3.93 -3.52 -8.71
C PHE A 198 3.22 -2.17 -8.57
N SER A 199 3.84 -1.24 -7.83
CA SER A 199 3.32 0.12 -7.75
C SER A 199 3.49 0.84 -9.07
N TRP A 200 2.56 1.74 -9.33
CA TRP A 200 2.50 2.53 -10.55
C TRP A 200 2.45 4.02 -10.25
N GLN A 201 2.86 4.80 -11.24
CA GLN A 201 2.81 6.26 -11.24
C GLN A 201 1.87 6.71 -12.35
N MET A 202 1.20 7.84 -12.13
CA MET A 202 0.30 8.40 -13.12
C MET A 202 1.09 9.20 -14.16
N THR A 203 0.76 9.05 -15.44
CA THR A 203 1.24 9.97 -16.48
C THR A 203 0.23 11.11 -16.71
N THR A 204 0.59 12.09 -17.54
CA THR A 204 -0.34 13.14 -17.98
C THR A 204 -1.24 12.69 -19.14
N SER A 205 -1.14 11.43 -19.56
CA SER A 205 -1.95 10.86 -20.64
C SER A 205 -3.44 10.89 -20.29
N ASN A 206 -4.26 11.19 -21.29
CA ASN A 206 -5.71 11.32 -21.16
C ASN A 206 -6.37 11.04 -22.52
N ALA A 207 -7.68 11.25 -22.63
CA ALA A 207 -8.44 11.01 -23.86
C ALA A 207 -7.92 11.74 -25.11
N HIS A 208 -7.09 12.77 -24.98
CA HIS A 208 -6.50 13.52 -26.09
C HIS A 208 -5.11 13.05 -26.50
N GLY A 209 -4.47 12.18 -25.73
CA GLY A 209 -3.17 11.66 -26.11
C GLY A 209 -2.43 10.92 -25.01
N ILE A 210 -1.51 10.06 -25.46
CA ILE A 210 -0.53 9.34 -24.67
C ILE A 210 0.77 10.16 -24.60
N THR A 211 1.38 10.21 -23.41
CA THR A 211 2.54 11.02 -23.07
C THR A 211 3.53 10.23 -22.21
N GLU A 212 4.82 10.59 -22.24
CA GLU A 212 5.83 10.04 -21.33
C GLU A 212 5.98 10.82 -20.01
N ILE A 213 5.22 11.90 -19.86
CA ILE A 213 5.37 12.81 -18.73
C ILE A 213 4.60 12.25 -17.53
N LEU A 214 5.32 12.06 -16.43
CA LEU A 214 4.69 11.70 -15.15
C LEU A 214 3.95 12.90 -14.57
N ALA A 215 2.74 12.68 -14.07
CA ALA A 215 2.00 13.68 -13.32
C ALA A 215 2.61 13.92 -11.93
N SER A 216 3.24 12.90 -11.34
CA SER A 216 4.13 13.04 -10.17
C SER A 216 4.99 11.80 -9.94
N SER A 217 5.91 11.88 -8.98
CA SER A 217 6.67 10.73 -8.46
C SER A 217 5.88 9.85 -7.46
N LYS A 218 4.66 10.23 -7.08
CA LYS A 218 3.87 9.45 -6.12
C LYS A 218 3.43 8.12 -6.71
N THR A 219 3.48 7.09 -5.89
CA THR A 219 3.17 5.72 -6.29
C THR A 219 1.88 5.25 -5.63
N PHE A 220 1.15 4.41 -6.37
CA PHE A 220 -0.13 3.85 -5.99
C PHE A 220 -0.19 2.37 -6.37
N ASN A 221 -1.12 1.66 -5.74
CA ASN A 221 -1.42 0.26 -6.04
C ASN A 221 -2.91 0.03 -6.29
N THR A 222 -3.76 1.04 -6.05
CA THR A 222 -5.21 0.90 -5.96
C THR A 222 -5.88 1.87 -6.92
N VAL A 223 -6.88 1.40 -7.64
CA VAL A 223 -7.75 2.24 -8.46
C VAL A 223 -9.04 2.51 -7.69
N LEU A 224 -9.47 3.77 -7.61
CA LEU A 224 -10.77 4.15 -7.04
C LEU A 224 -11.74 4.48 -8.17
N VAL A 225 -12.89 3.83 -8.20
CA VAL A 225 -13.91 4.03 -9.24
C VAL A 225 -15.25 4.46 -8.65
N PRO A 226 -16.01 5.35 -9.34
CA PRO A 226 -17.37 5.68 -8.94
C PRO A 226 -18.32 4.47 -9.07
N VAL A 227 -19.19 4.34 -8.07
CA VAL A 227 -20.30 3.37 -8.03
C VAL A 227 -21.60 4.05 -8.42
N ALA A 228 -21.91 5.16 -7.74
CA ALA A 228 -23.09 5.96 -7.99
C ALA A 228 -22.87 7.41 -7.56
N ILE A 229 -23.47 8.35 -8.28
CA ILE A 229 -23.48 9.79 -7.98
C ILE A 229 -24.94 10.23 -7.99
N GLU A 230 -25.41 10.86 -6.92
CA GLU A 230 -26.81 11.26 -6.74
C GLU A 230 -27.80 10.12 -7.03
N GLY A 231 -27.47 8.91 -6.54
CA GLY A 231 -28.24 7.69 -6.77
C GLY A 231 -28.18 7.11 -8.20
N LYS A 232 -27.61 7.83 -9.17
CA LYS A 232 -27.42 7.35 -10.54
C LYS A 232 -26.18 6.46 -10.61
N LYS A 233 -26.35 5.24 -11.14
CA LYS A 233 -25.24 4.31 -11.39
C LYS A 233 -24.19 4.94 -12.31
N ALA A 234 -22.92 4.68 -12.03
CA ALA A 234 -21.82 5.09 -12.89
C ALA A 234 -21.97 4.53 -14.31
N ALA A 235 -21.46 5.26 -15.30
CA ALA A 235 -21.34 4.78 -16.68
C ALA A 235 -20.42 3.55 -16.75
N PRO A 236 -20.38 2.80 -17.87
CA PRO A 236 -19.47 1.68 -18.05
C PRO A 236 -18.00 2.10 -17.85
N GLN A 237 -17.25 1.26 -17.15
CA GLN A 237 -15.86 1.51 -16.76
C GLN A 237 -15.01 0.31 -17.15
N HIS A 238 -13.86 0.56 -17.75
CA HIS A 238 -12.97 -0.50 -18.21
C HIS A 238 -11.55 -0.27 -17.71
N ILE A 239 -10.83 -1.36 -17.50
CA ILE A 239 -9.39 -1.34 -17.26
C ILE A 239 -8.71 -2.22 -18.30
N PHE A 240 -7.68 -1.69 -18.93
CA PHE A 240 -6.89 -2.39 -19.93
C PHE A 240 -5.44 -2.48 -19.47
N TYR A 241 -4.88 -3.70 -19.48
CA TYR A 241 -3.48 -3.94 -19.16
C TYR A 241 -2.71 -4.36 -20.40
N ARG A 242 -1.51 -3.80 -20.57
CA ARG A 242 -0.54 -4.29 -21.54
C ARG A 242 0.89 -3.98 -21.10
N LYS A 243 1.83 -4.76 -21.63
CA LYS A 243 3.27 -4.58 -21.33
C LYS A 243 3.86 -3.37 -22.06
N GLU A 244 3.48 -3.17 -23.30
CA GLU A 244 3.95 -2.05 -24.12
C GLU A 244 3.03 -0.84 -23.94
N LYS A 245 3.57 0.36 -24.01
CA LYS A 245 2.77 1.59 -23.91
C LYS A 245 1.85 1.73 -25.14
N LEU A 246 0.64 2.27 -24.95
CA LEU A 246 -0.24 2.68 -26.04
C LEU A 246 0.40 3.83 -26.83
N THR A 247 0.17 3.84 -28.14
CA THR A 247 0.47 4.96 -29.02
C THR A 247 -0.77 5.85 -29.20
N ASN A 248 -0.55 7.08 -29.69
CA ASN A 248 -1.67 7.97 -30.06
C ASN A 248 -2.53 7.42 -31.20
N VAL A 249 -1.95 6.61 -32.09
CA VAL A 249 -2.69 5.94 -33.18
C VAL A 249 -3.61 4.88 -32.60
N GLU A 250 -3.10 4.01 -31.74
CA GLU A 250 -3.92 2.99 -31.06
C GLU A 250 -5.00 3.65 -30.19
N LEU A 251 -4.68 4.71 -29.44
CA LEU A 251 -5.67 5.42 -28.61
C LEU A 251 -6.84 5.96 -29.46
N ALA A 252 -6.58 6.46 -30.66
CA ALA A 252 -7.61 6.99 -31.55
C ALA A 252 -8.57 5.91 -32.08
N GLU A 253 -8.15 4.63 -32.09
CA GLU A 253 -8.98 3.50 -32.49
C GLU A 253 -9.86 2.98 -31.35
N ILE A 254 -9.54 3.31 -30.10
CA ILE A 254 -10.28 2.87 -28.92
C ILE A 254 -11.66 3.52 -28.89
N ASN A 255 -12.68 2.67 -28.94
CA ASN A 255 -14.09 3.02 -28.87
C ASN A 255 -14.83 2.00 -27.96
N PRO A 256 -16.12 2.20 -27.62
CA PRO A 256 -16.82 1.30 -26.72
C PRO A 256 -16.78 -0.18 -27.15
N THR A 257 -16.96 -0.49 -28.44
CA THR A 257 -16.89 -1.86 -28.96
C THR A 257 -15.49 -2.46 -28.83
N TRP A 258 -14.44 -1.65 -29.08
CA TRP A 258 -13.07 -2.09 -28.86
C TRP A 258 -12.82 -2.42 -27.39
N LEU A 259 -13.32 -1.59 -26.46
CA LEU A 259 -13.16 -1.81 -25.02
C LEU A 259 -13.86 -3.08 -24.56
N GLU A 260 -15.06 -3.38 -25.05
CA GLU A 260 -15.79 -4.61 -24.73
C GLU A 260 -15.01 -5.88 -25.13
N GLN A 261 -14.19 -5.78 -26.19
CA GLN A 261 -13.44 -6.91 -26.72
C GLN A 261 -12.03 -7.06 -26.12
N ASN A 262 -11.38 -5.94 -25.80
CA ASN A 262 -9.94 -5.91 -25.49
C ASN A 262 -9.63 -5.47 -24.06
N ALA A 263 -10.58 -4.85 -23.36
CA ALA A 263 -10.42 -4.38 -22.00
C ALA A 263 -11.33 -5.14 -21.03
N THR A 264 -10.95 -5.16 -19.75
CA THR A 264 -11.77 -5.75 -18.71
C THR A 264 -12.83 -4.76 -18.25
N LEU A 265 -14.10 -5.12 -18.39
CA LEU A 265 -15.21 -4.40 -17.75
C LEU A 265 -15.09 -4.48 -16.23
N ILE A 266 -15.19 -3.33 -15.56
CA ILE A 266 -15.17 -3.26 -14.10
C ILE A 266 -16.60 -3.51 -13.58
N ASP A 267 -16.88 -4.74 -13.17
CA ASP A 267 -18.16 -5.10 -12.57
C ASP A 267 -18.26 -4.57 -11.12
N ILE A 268 -18.93 -3.43 -10.97
CA ILE A 268 -19.16 -2.76 -9.69
C ILE A 268 -19.97 -3.64 -8.72
N ALA A 269 -20.90 -4.46 -9.21
CA ALA A 269 -21.69 -5.33 -8.35
C ALA A 269 -20.82 -6.46 -7.79
N ALA A 270 -19.98 -7.07 -8.62
CA ALA A 270 -19.01 -8.07 -8.19
C ALA A 270 -18.04 -7.50 -7.14
N LEU A 271 -17.46 -6.32 -7.38
CA LEU A 271 -16.56 -5.67 -6.41
C LEU A 271 -17.25 -5.43 -5.05
N LYS A 272 -18.51 -4.96 -5.05
CA LYS A 272 -19.28 -4.74 -3.81
C LYS A 272 -19.59 -6.05 -3.08
N ALA A 273 -19.75 -7.16 -3.79
CA ALA A 273 -19.97 -8.47 -3.18
C ALA A 273 -18.72 -8.95 -2.41
N ILE A 274 -17.53 -8.73 -2.96
CA ILE A 274 -16.24 -9.10 -2.33
C ILE A 274 -16.08 -8.51 -0.93
N VAL A 275 -16.50 -7.27 -0.74
CA VAL A 275 -16.38 -6.53 0.53
C VAL A 275 -17.09 -7.23 1.68
N LYS A 276 -18.07 -8.11 1.40
CA LYS A 276 -18.84 -8.87 2.39
C LYS A 276 -18.68 -10.39 2.27
N GLN A 277 -17.86 -10.86 1.34
CA GLN A 277 -17.70 -12.28 1.05
C GLN A 277 -17.03 -13.02 2.21
N SER A 278 -17.49 -14.23 2.53
CA SER A 278 -16.77 -15.12 3.43
C SER A 278 -15.52 -15.65 2.75
N LEU A 279 -14.39 -15.62 3.45
CA LEU A 279 -13.11 -16.09 2.92
C LEU A 279 -13.08 -17.61 2.83
N LEU A 280 -12.32 -18.12 1.86
CA LEU A 280 -12.06 -19.54 1.71
C LEU A 280 -11.22 -20.05 2.89
N PRO A 281 -11.45 -21.31 3.33
CA PRO A 281 -10.62 -21.92 4.35
C PRO A 281 -9.19 -22.07 3.84
N ARG A 282 -8.22 -21.74 4.69
CA ARG A 282 -6.80 -21.97 4.42
C ARG A 282 -6.38 -23.25 5.14
N GLU A 283 -5.72 -24.15 4.42
CA GLU A 283 -5.10 -25.31 5.05
C GLU A 283 -4.04 -24.82 6.04
N ASN A 284 -4.30 -25.06 7.32
CA ASN A 284 -3.29 -24.87 8.35
C ASN A 284 -2.35 -26.07 8.26
N THR A 285 -1.17 -25.89 7.69
CA THR A 285 0.00 -26.72 8.01
C THR A 285 0.48 -26.40 9.44
N ALA A 286 -0.45 -26.40 10.40
CA ALA A 286 -0.11 -26.72 11.76
C ALA A 286 0.08 -28.23 11.75
N THR A 287 1.33 -28.67 11.75
CA THR A 287 1.67 -29.93 12.41
C THR A 287 0.82 -30.00 13.67
N GLN A 288 0.01 -31.04 13.77
CA GLN A 288 -0.52 -31.50 15.04
C GLN A 288 0.69 -31.84 15.92
N SER A 289 1.31 -30.82 16.51
CA SER A 289 2.01 -30.99 17.75
C SER A 289 0.90 -31.27 18.73
N ASN A 290 0.76 -32.53 19.13
CA ASN A 290 0.17 -32.85 20.42
C ASN A 290 0.67 -31.80 21.42
N ASN A 291 -0.28 -31.10 22.03
CA ASN A 291 -0.03 -30.21 23.16
C ASN A 291 0.39 -31.08 24.35
N GLU A 292 1.60 -31.63 24.32
CA GLU A 292 2.38 -31.87 25.52
C GLU A 292 3.36 -30.71 25.63
N THR A 293 3.02 -29.75 26.49
CA THR A 293 3.96 -28.73 26.95
C THR A 293 5.06 -29.44 27.74
N SER A 294 6.14 -29.86 27.06
CA SER A 294 7.35 -30.35 27.70
C SER A 294 8.03 -29.16 28.41
N LYS A 295 7.64 -28.92 29.67
CA LYS A 295 8.31 -27.96 30.56
C LYS A 295 9.82 -28.27 30.59
N ALA A 296 10.65 -27.22 30.50
CA ALA A 296 12.09 -27.35 30.67
C ALA A 296 12.39 -28.08 31.99
N LYS A 297 13.09 -29.21 31.91
CA LYS A 297 13.57 -29.95 33.09
C LYS A 297 14.76 -29.22 33.70
N THR A 298 14.69 -28.97 35.00
CA THR A 298 15.77 -28.42 35.82
C THR A 298 16.25 -29.49 36.82
N HIS A 299 17.51 -29.38 37.23
CA HIS A 299 18.14 -30.22 38.26
C HIS A 299 18.70 -29.31 39.34
N LYS A 300 18.47 -29.65 40.62
CA LYS A 300 19.03 -28.92 41.76
C LYS A 300 20.23 -29.68 42.29
N VAL A 301 21.42 -29.06 42.23
CA VAL A 301 22.69 -29.66 42.66
C VAL A 301 22.60 -30.08 44.12
N SER A 302 22.94 -31.34 44.39
CA SER A 302 22.91 -31.95 45.71
C SER A 302 24.29 -32.48 46.12
N THR A 303 24.34 -33.33 47.13
CA THR A 303 25.56 -33.99 47.64
C THR A 303 25.51 -35.46 47.26
N ASN A 304 26.63 -35.98 46.76
CA ASN A 304 26.85 -37.40 46.50
C ASN A 304 26.76 -38.22 47.81
N ASP A 305 26.60 -39.54 47.69
CA ASP A 305 26.48 -40.47 48.82
C ASP A 305 27.72 -40.46 49.76
N ASP A 306 28.87 -40.01 49.25
CA ASP A 306 30.12 -39.85 50.00
C ASP A 306 30.26 -38.49 50.70
N GLY A 307 29.24 -37.64 50.63
CA GLY A 307 29.19 -36.31 51.24
C GLY A 307 29.87 -35.20 50.44
N THR A 308 30.37 -35.49 49.23
CA THR A 308 30.94 -34.46 48.33
C THR A 308 29.87 -33.76 47.49
N PRO A 309 30.02 -32.48 47.13
CA PRO A 309 29.09 -31.81 46.22
C PRO A 309 29.06 -32.47 44.83
N GLU A 310 27.88 -32.62 44.23
CA GLU A 310 27.74 -33.07 42.85
C GLU A 310 28.48 -32.13 41.88
N LEU A 311 29.29 -32.70 40.98
CA LEU A 311 29.99 -31.99 39.92
C LEU A 311 29.27 -32.15 38.58
N TRP A 312 29.63 -31.31 37.59
CA TRP A 312 29.08 -31.40 36.23
C TRP A 312 29.20 -32.80 35.60
N THR A 313 30.25 -33.53 35.95
CA THR A 313 30.51 -34.90 35.49
C THR A 313 29.58 -35.92 36.14
N ASP A 314 29.01 -35.61 37.30
CA ASP A 314 28.11 -36.49 38.05
C ASP A 314 26.67 -36.24 37.61
N ILE A 315 26.32 -34.98 37.34
CA ILE A 315 24.97 -34.55 36.96
C ILE A 315 24.67 -34.85 35.48
N ALA A 316 25.60 -34.55 34.57
CA ALA A 316 25.33 -34.64 33.13
C ALA A 316 24.91 -36.05 32.65
N PRO A 317 25.54 -37.15 33.10
CA PRO A 317 25.13 -38.50 32.71
C PRO A 317 23.71 -38.87 33.16
N GLN A 318 23.23 -38.33 34.30
CA GLN A 318 21.86 -38.58 34.79
C GLN A 318 20.79 -38.14 33.77
N TYR A 319 21.15 -37.20 32.88
CA TYR A 319 20.27 -36.68 31.83
C TYR A 319 20.75 -37.05 30.42
N GLY A 320 21.70 -37.99 30.29
CA GLY A 320 22.25 -38.39 28.99
C GLY A 320 23.07 -37.31 28.29
N LEU A 321 23.61 -36.34 29.02
CA LEU A 321 24.43 -35.25 28.52
C LEU A 321 25.91 -35.49 28.83
N SER A 322 26.78 -34.82 28.07
CA SER A 322 28.18 -34.62 28.50
C SER A 322 28.27 -33.40 29.42
N ALA A 323 29.25 -33.35 30.32
CA ALA A 323 29.48 -32.19 31.20
C ALA A 323 29.61 -30.87 30.40
N LYS A 324 30.24 -30.91 29.22
CA LYS A 324 30.35 -29.76 28.32
C LYS A 324 29.00 -29.36 27.70
N ALA A 325 28.14 -30.32 27.38
CA ALA A 325 26.79 -30.03 26.88
C ALA A 325 25.92 -29.42 27.98
N LEU A 326 26.01 -29.93 29.21
CA LEU A 326 25.31 -29.38 30.36
C LEU A 326 25.81 -27.96 30.72
N LEU A 327 27.12 -27.71 30.64
CA LEU A 327 27.70 -26.38 30.84
C LEU A 327 27.17 -25.36 29.80
N LYS A 328 27.05 -25.77 28.53
CA LYS A 328 26.46 -24.93 27.47
C LYS A 328 24.99 -24.59 27.73
N LEU A 329 24.23 -25.43 28.43
CA LEU A 329 22.85 -25.13 28.84
C LEU A 329 22.77 -24.12 30.00
N ASN A 330 23.90 -23.85 30.66
CA ASN A 330 24.01 -22.98 31.83
C ASN A 330 25.14 -21.95 31.65
N PRO A 331 24.99 -20.98 30.71
CA PRO A 331 26.08 -20.09 30.28
C PRO A 331 26.68 -19.23 31.41
N SER A 332 25.95 -19.03 32.51
CA SER A 332 26.44 -18.30 33.69
C SER A 332 27.67 -18.93 34.34
N TYR A 333 27.92 -20.23 34.07
CA TYR A 333 29.08 -20.95 34.58
C TYR A 333 30.17 -21.17 33.51
N GLU A 334 29.96 -20.72 32.27
CA GLU A 334 30.93 -20.96 31.17
C GLU A 334 32.27 -20.26 31.42
N SER A 335 32.27 -19.11 32.09
CA SER A 335 33.47 -18.37 32.49
C SER A 335 34.18 -18.95 33.71
N ASP A 336 33.46 -19.66 34.59
CA ASP A 336 34.01 -20.33 35.77
C ASP A 336 33.19 -21.59 36.13
N PRO A 337 33.52 -22.74 35.53
CA PRO A 337 32.76 -23.98 35.76
C PRO A 337 32.91 -24.53 37.18
N ILE A 338 33.94 -24.12 37.92
CA ILE A 338 34.22 -24.63 39.28
C ILE A 338 33.37 -23.89 40.33
N ALA A 339 32.71 -22.78 39.94
CA ALA A 339 31.82 -22.02 40.80
C ALA A 339 30.49 -22.72 41.16
N LEU A 340 30.23 -23.93 40.64
CA LEU A 340 29.02 -24.72 40.92
C LEU A 340 28.92 -25.10 42.39
N LYS A 341 27.76 -24.86 43.02
CA LYS A 341 27.54 -25.14 44.45
C LYS A 341 26.27 -25.94 44.71
N VAL A 342 26.25 -26.61 45.86
CA VAL A 342 25.04 -27.28 46.38
C VAL A 342 23.89 -26.28 46.46
N SER A 343 22.71 -26.71 46.01
CA SER A 343 21.48 -25.93 45.83
C SER A 343 21.38 -25.03 44.60
N ASP A 344 22.41 -24.95 43.75
CA ASP A 344 22.28 -24.32 42.44
C ASP A 344 21.27 -25.09 41.56
N VAL A 345 20.58 -24.38 40.66
CA VAL A 345 19.57 -24.98 39.77
C VAL A 345 20.06 -24.90 38.33
N LEU A 346 20.33 -26.06 37.74
CA LEU A 346 20.81 -26.22 36.37
C LEU A 346 19.67 -26.56 35.42
N ASN A 347 19.70 -25.98 34.23
CA ASN A 347 18.91 -26.43 33.10
C ASN A 347 19.53 -27.71 32.54
N VAL A 348 18.80 -28.82 32.57
CA VAL A 348 19.26 -30.15 32.13
C VAL A 348 18.55 -30.64 30.87
N SER A 349 17.71 -29.79 30.29
CA SER A 349 17.19 -29.94 28.94
C SER A 349 17.21 -28.57 28.27
N ALA A 350 17.60 -28.52 27.01
CA ALA A 350 17.32 -27.34 26.21
C ALA A 350 15.80 -27.19 26.16
N ALA A 351 15.26 -26.03 26.56
CA ALA A 351 14.00 -25.61 25.96
C ALA A 351 14.25 -25.70 24.45
N GLN A 352 13.43 -26.45 23.72
CA GLN A 352 13.47 -26.38 22.27
C GLN A 352 13.33 -24.89 21.95
N GLN A 353 14.43 -24.25 21.52
CA GLN A 353 14.30 -23.01 20.79
C GLN A 353 13.26 -23.33 19.72
N PRO A 354 12.23 -22.49 19.54
CA PRO A 354 11.23 -22.73 18.52
C PRO A 354 12.00 -23.14 17.27
N GLN A 355 11.84 -24.41 16.85
CA GLN A 355 12.40 -24.85 15.59
C GLN A 355 11.91 -23.79 14.63
N LYS A 356 12.87 -23.08 14.02
CA LYS A 356 12.59 -22.09 12.99
C LYS A 356 11.64 -22.80 12.06
N ALA A 357 10.36 -22.42 12.08
CA ALA A 357 9.35 -23.09 11.29
C ALA A 357 9.94 -23.11 9.88
N THR A 358 10.12 -24.31 9.34
CA THR A 358 10.30 -24.43 7.90
C THR A 358 9.19 -23.58 7.32
N ASN A 359 9.54 -22.49 6.64
CA ASN A 359 8.59 -21.64 5.94
C ASN A 359 8.01 -22.50 4.82
N ALA A 360 7.07 -23.38 5.17
CA ALA A 360 6.35 -24.19 4.21
C ALA A 360 5.63 -23.19 3.32
N GLU A 361 5.90 -23.29 2.02
CA GLU A 361 5.11 -22.56 1.04
C GLU A 361 3.64 -22.93 1.22
N GLN A 362 2.79 -21.93 1.09
CA GLN A 362 1.34 -22.07 1.17
C GLN A 362 0.76 -21.27 0.01
N THR A 363 0.23 -21.94 -0.99
CA THR A 363 -0.45 -21.29 -2.11
C THR A 363 -1.72 -20.58 -1.62
N CYS A 364 -2.27 -19.71 -2.47
CA CYS A 364 -3.60 -19.16 -2.21
C CYS A 364 -4.67 -20.26 -2.26
N PRO A 365 -5.76 -20.14 -1.47
CA PRO A 365 -6.86 -21.11 -1.47
C PRO A 365 -7.72 -21.06 -2.74
N GLN A 366 -7.66 -19.99 -3.53
CA GLN A 366 -8.39 -19.89 -4.80
C GLN A 366 -7.73 -20.78 -5.88
N GLU A 367 -8.50 -21.71 -6.44
CA GLU A 367 -8.00 -22.69 -7.43
C GLU A 367 -8.12 -22.24 -8.88
N THR A 368 -9.15 -21.44 -9.19
CA THR A 368 -9.46 -21.03 -10.57
C THR A 368 -9.59 -19.52 -10.68
N PHE A 369 -9.02 -18.95 -11.73
CA PHE A 369 -9.13 -17.54 -12.06
C PHE A 369 -9.79 -17.33 -13.41
N ALA A 370 -10.52 -16.22 -13.54
CA ALA A 370 -11.08 -15.78 -14.81
C ALA A 370 -10.90 -14.27 -14.96
N VAL A 371 -10.55 -13.83 -16.17
CA VAL A 371 -10.44 -12.40 -16.49
C VAL A 371 -11.80 -11.72 -16.30
N GLY A 372 -11.79 -10.53 -15.70
CA GLY A 372 -12.99 -9.78 -15.34
C GLY A 372 -13.62 -10.17 -14.01
N GLN A 373 -13.16 -11.24 -13.35
CA GLN A 373 -13.63 -11.60 -12.02
C GLN A 373 -12.81 -10.90 -10.93
N ALA A 374 -13.50 -10.56 -9.85
CA ALA A 374 -12.91 -10.03 -8.64
C ALA A 374 -12.84 -11.09 -7.55
N TYR A 375 -11.85 -10.98 -6.67
CA TYR A 375 -11.62 -11.92 -5.58
C TYR A 375 -11.28 -11.14 -4.29
N PRO A 376 -11.61 -11.68 -3.11
CA PRO A 376 -11.08 -11.13 -1.86
C PRO A 376 -9.56 -11.28 -1.85
N LEU A 377 -8.84 -10.23 -1.45
CA LEU A 377 -7.38 -10.29 -1.24
C LEU A 377 -7.01 -11.55 -0.42
N GLY A 378 -7.80 -11.85 0.60
CA GLY A 378 -7.67 -12.98 1.51
C GLY A 378 -7.81 -14.36 0.88
N ASP A 379 -8.30 -14.47 -0.35
CA ASP A 379 -8.42 -15.74 -1.08
C ASP A 379 -7.33 -15.91 -2.14
N VAL A 380 -6.60 -14.83 -2.48
CA VAL A 380 -5.63 -14.82 -3.59
C VAL A 380 -4.18 -14.63 -3.17
N TRP A 381 -3.91 -14.26 -1.91
CA TRP A 381 -2.53 -14.21 -1.41
C TRP A 381 -2.04 -15.58 -0.92
N GLY A 382 -0.73 -15.81 -1.01
CA GLY A 382 -0.03 -16.97 -0.47
C GLY A 382 1.27 -16.63 0.25
N LYS A 383 1.95 -17.66 0.75
CA LYS A 383 3.32 -17.64 1.26
C LYS A 383 4.19 -18.39 0.27
N TYR A 384 5.02 -17.67 -0.45
CA TYR A 384 5.89 -18.21 -1.48
C TYR A 384 7.34 -17.98 -1.08
N ALA A 385 8.25 -18.91 -1.38
CA ALA A 385 9.68 -18.73 -1.15
C ALA A 385 10.27 -17.74 -2.16
N LYS A 386 9.71 -17.70 -3.37
CA LYS A 386 10.08 -16.79 -4.45
C LYS A 386 9.05 -15.66 -4.61
N ARG A 387 9.55 -14.47 -4.98
CA ARG A 387 8.72 -13.27 -5.19
C ARG A 387 7.97 -13.33 -6.51
N ASP A 388 8.53 -13.95 -7.52
CA ASP A 388 7.93 -14.12 -8.83
C ASP A 388 7.05 -15.36 -8.88
N VAL A 389 5.98 -15.31 -9.67
CA VAL A 389 4.92 -16.33 -9.63
C VAL A 389 5.42 -17.73 -10.00
N TRP A 390 6.54 -17.84 -10.72
CA TRP A 390 7.00 -19.13 -11.27
C TRP A 390 8.50 -19.40 -11.22
N GLY A 391 9.34 -18.53 -10.65
CA GLY A 391 10.78 -18.76 -10.60
C GLY A 391 11.47 -18.87 -11.96
N GLU A 392 10.77 -18.60 -13.07
CA GLU A 392 11.17 -18.96 -14.44
C GLU A 392 12.36 -18.16 -14.96
N TYR A 393 12.69 -17.06 -14.28
CA TYR A 393 13.80 -16.19 -14.62
C TYR A 393 14.76 -16.02 -13.45
N SER A 394 14.89 -17.00 -12.54
CA SER A 394 15.89 -16.92 -11.46
C SER A 394 17.34 -16.84 -11.99
N ASP A 395 17.54 -17.16 -13.26
CA ASP A 395 18.84 -17.34 -13.89
C ASP A 395 19.10 -16.25 -14.96
N LEU A 396 18.12 -15.38 -15.23
CA LEU A 396 18.19 -14.33 -16.24
C LEU A 396 18.19 -12.97 -15.54
N SER A 397 19.07 -12.07 -15.98
CA SER A 397 19.26 -10.71 -15.45
C SER A 397 18.05 -9.77 -15.66
N GLN A 398 16.88 -10.29 -16.02
CA GLN A 398 15.68 -9.51 -16.29
C GLN A 398 14.70 -9.57 -15.12
N PRO A 399 14.11 -8.43 -14.73
CA PRO A 399 13.13 -8.38 -13.65
C PRO A 399 11.88 -9.19 -14.01
N SER A 400 11.18 -9.69 -12.99
CA SER A 400 9.97 -10.48 -13.22
C SER A 400 8.85 -9.59 -13.76
N SER A 401 8.01 -10.13 -14.65
CA SER A 401 6.86 -9.38 -15.20
C SER A 401 5.60 -9.49 -14.34
N VAL A 402 5.49 -10.55 -13.54
CA VAL A 402 4.40 -10.80 -12.60
C VAL A 402 4.99 -11.31 -11.29
N ILE A 403 4.56 -10.75 -10.17
CA ILE A 403 4.99 -11.14 -8.83
C ILE A 403 3.84 -11.74 -8.03
N ASN A 404 4.17 -12.68 -7.14
CA ASN A 404 3.23 -13.34 -6.25
C ASN A 404 2.50 -12.33 -5.36
N ILE A 405 1.23 -12.64 -5.08
CA ILE A 405 0.44 -11.89 -4.11
C ILE A 405 0.77 -12.41 -2.71
N PHE A 406 1.37 -11.56 -1.89
CA PHE A 406 1.64 -11.84 -0.48
C PHE A 406 0.60 -11.18 0.41
N ASN A 407 0.47 -11.66 1.65
CA ASN A 407 -0.37 -11.01 2.64
C ASN A 407 0.07 -9.55 2.82
N HIS A 408 -0.87 -8.61 2.69
CA HIS A 408 -0.60 -7.19 2.77
C HIS A 408 -1.06 -6.65 4.13
N ALA A 409 -0.11 -6.34 5.01
CA ALA A 409 -0.42 -5.69 6.27
C ALA A 409 -1.13 -4.35 6.00
N GLY A 410 -2.18 -4.04 6.77
CA GLY A 410 -2.93 -2.79 6.65
C GLY A 410 -4.00 -2.75 5.56
N LEU A 411 -4.37 -3.91 4.99
CA LEU A 411 -5.55 -4.08 4.15
C LEU A 411 -6.43 -5.20 4.71
N SER A 412 -7.74 -5.00 4.63
CA SER A 412 -8.71 -6.05 4.88
C SER A 412 -8.56 -7.17 3.86
N GLN A 413 -8.79 -8.39 4.34
CA GLN A 413 -8.83 -9.59 3.51
C GLN A 413 -9.97 -9.53 2.48
N ASN A 414 -10.98 -8.70 2.70
CA ASN A 414 -12.07 -8.43 1.77
C ASN A 414 -11.80 -7.25 0.82
N THR A 415 -10.56 -6.76 0.74
CA THR A 415 -10.17 -5.79 -0.29
C THR A 415 -10.33 -6.42 -1.67
N PRO A 416 -11.08 -5.82 -2.61
CA PRO A 416 -11.25 -6.38 -3.94
C PRO A 416 -9.95 -6.41 -4.76
N VAL A 417 -9.65 -7.57 -5.33
CA VAL A 417 -8.58 -7.78 -6.32
C VAL A 417 -9.21 -8.18 -7.64
N LEU A 418 -9.01 -7.39 -8.70
CA LEU A 418 -9.61 -7.63 -10.02
C LEU A 418 -8.60 -8.28 -10.96
N ASN A 419 -8.92 -9.44 -11.53
CA ASN A 419 -8.12 -10.04 -12.60
C ASN A 419 -8.40 -9.29 -13.92
N VAL A 420 -7.46 -8.44 -14.34
CA VAL A 420 -7.68 -7.53 -15.48
C VAL A 420 -7.19 -8.08 -16.81
N GLN A 421 -6.34 -9.10 -16.81
CA GLN A 421 -5.78 -9.67 -18.03
C GLN A 421 -5.11 -11.00 -17.73
N LYS A 422 -5.30 -11.97 -18.62
CA LYS A 422 -4.48 -13.18 -18.68
C LYS A 422 -3.25 -12.91 -19.56
N ILE A 423 -2.06 -13.08 -19.00
CA ILE A 423 -0.79 -12.96 -19.70
C ILE A 423 -0.37 -14.35 -20.17
N GLU A 424 -0.49 -14.56 -21.47
CA GLU A 424 -0.01 -15.77 -22.13
C GLU A 424 1.38 -15.51 -22.72
N SER A 425 2.37 -16.25 -22.23
CA SER A 425 3.71 -16.26 -22.82
C SER A 425 3.67 -17.09 -24.09
N ARG A 426 3.87 -16.47 -25.26
CA ARG A 426 4.06 -17.22 -26.51
C ARG A 426 5.55 -17.51 -26.67
N VAL A 427 5.91 -18.78 -26.80
CA VAL A 427 7.27 -19.16 -27.15
C VAL A 427 7.38 -19.15 -28.67
N LEU A 428 8.16 -18.23 -29.22
CA LEU A 428 8.51 -18.23 -30.64
C LEU A 428 9.77 -19.07 -30.82
N ARG A 429 9.67 -20.17 -31.56
CA ARG A 429 10.84 -20.87 -32.09
C ARG A 429 11.17 -20.29 -33.45
N VAL A 430 12.37 -19.73 -33.58
CA VAL A 430 12.93 -19.26 -34.84
C VAL A 430 14.04 -20.21 -35.25
N ALA A 431 13.90 -20.84 -36.41
CA ALA A 431 14.96 -21.61 -37.04
C ALA A 431 15.72 -20.70 -38.01
N VAL A 432 17.04 -20.66 -37.85
CA VAL A 432 17.96 -19.88 -38.69
C VAL A 432 19.00 -20.83 -39.27
N SER A 433 19.29 -20.70 -40.56
CA SER A 433 20.37 -21.41 -41.24
C SER A 433 21.44 -20.44 -41.68
N PHE A 434 22.70 -20.86 -41.60
CA PHE A 434 23.84 -20.11 -42.12
C PHE A 434 24.23 -20.69 -43.47
N VAL A 435 24.16 -19.89 -44.53
CA VAL A 435 24.57 -20.28 -45.88
C VAL A 435 25.48 -19.19 -46.40
N ASP A 436 26.73 -19.55 -46.74
CA ASP A 436 27.72 -18.66 -47.35
C ASP A 436 27.87 -17.31 -46.63
N ASP A 437 28.07 -17.35 -45.31
CA ASP A 437 28.18 -16.19 -44.40
C ASP A 437 26.92 -15.33 -44.22
N ASP A 438 25.79 -15.68 -44.85
CA ASP A 438 24.49 -15.03 -44.66
C ASP A 438 23.59 -15.79 -43.67
N ILE A 439 22.85 -15.02 -42.87
CA ILE A 439 21.81 -15.54 -41.95
C ILE A 439 20.48 -15.59 -42.71
N GLN A 440 19.98 -16.80 -42.96
CA GLN A 440 18.68 -17.05 -43.60
C GLN A 440 17.68 -17.52 -42.53
N LEU A 441 16.55 -16.82 -42.44
CA LEU A 441 15.48 -17.14 -41.50
C LEU A 441 14.57 -18.19 -42.16
N THR A 442 14.59 -19.42 -41.66
CA THR A 442 14.02 -20.58 -42.38
C THR A 442 12.64 -20.98 -41.88
N HIS A 443 12.35 -20.78 -40.60
CA HIS A 443 11.04 -21.09 -40.04
C HIS A 443 10.76 -20.25 -38.79
N ILE A 444 9.54 -19.75 -38.64
CA ILE A 444 9.03 -19.17 -37.40
C ILE A 444 7.82 -19.99 -36.96
N THR A 445 7.86 -20.55 -35.75
CA THR A 445 6.72 -21.27 -35.17
C THR A 445 6.37 -20.67 -33.83
N SER A 446 5.13 -20.24 -33.66
CA SER A 446 4.60 -19.87 -32.35
C SER A 446 4.11 -21.13 -31.66
N LEU A 447 4.65 -21.41 -30.48
CA LEU A 447 4.16 -22.43 -29.57
C LEU A 447 3.34 -21.73 -28.48
N SER A 448 2.07 -22.09 -28.40
CA SER A 448 1.29 -21.82 -27.20
C SER A 448 1.81 -22.74 -26.10
N SER A 449 2.31 -22.18 -24.99
CA SER A 449 2.51 -23.00 -23.78
C SER A 449 1.12 -23.39 -23.30
N VAL A 450 0.78 -24.68 -23.42
CA VAL A 450 -0.43 -25.26 -22.82
C VAL A 450 -0.36 -25.12 -21.31
#